data_AF-A0A834G054-F1
#
_entry.id   AF-A0A834G054-F1
#
_cell.length_a   1.000
_cell.length_b   1.000
_cell.length_c   1.000
_cell.angle_alpha   90.00
_cell.angle_beta   90.00
_cell.angle_gamma   90.00
#
_symmetry.space_group_name_H-M   'P 1'
#
loop_
_entity.id
_entity.type
_entity.pdbx_description
1 polymer ?
#
loop_
_entity_poly.entity_id
_entity_poly.type
_entity_poly.pdbx_seq_one_letter_code
_entity_poly.pdbx_strand_id
1 'polypeptide(L)'
;MEEEAYPALDQLSDRTSTNNLKRVRVIKGRLVALNRRVQKVRNEFEHLLDDDIDMAQMYLTDKLATLQSEGLVHGSEEETDDDEEDEILMGGAIDENMSSKSSTVAASDLKPNVEELEMLLGAYFVQIEGILNKLSTLHEYVHNTEDYINIVLDDKQNQLLRMGLVISTATFMITSSVVAMGFLSINIRIPLFDFGTHKQWFLAAGGCSVCSVFLYIVAILVLKWFRFLG
;
A
#
# COMPACT_ATOMS: atom_id res chain seq x y z
N MET A 1 6.39 10.19 -41.92
CA MET A 1 7.09 10.96 -40.86
C MET A 1 6.17 11.22 -39.66
N GLU A 2 4.92 11.65 -39.84
CA GLU A 2 3.96 11.81 -38.72
C GLU A 2 3.33 10.49 -38.25
N GLU A 3 3.15 9.52 -39.15
CA GLU A 3 2.51 8.22 -38.87
C GLU A 3 3.39 7.26 -38.02
N GLU A 4 4.71 7.47 -38.01
CA GLU A 4 5.66 6.75 -37.13
C GLU A 4 5.93 7.47 -35.81
N ALA A 5 5.60 8.76 -35.72
CA ALA A 5 5.85 9.57 -34.52
C ALA A 5 4.85 9.28 -33.40
N TYR A 6 3.56 9.10 -33.73
CA TYR A 6 2.52 8.74 -32.76
C TYR A 6 2.76 7.40 -32.02
N PRO A 7 3.11 6.29 -32.70
CA PRO A 7 3.40 5.04 -32.00
C PRO A 7 4.71 5.10 -31.21
N ALA A 8 5.69 5.90 -31.63
CA ALA A 8 6.93 6.09 -30.87
C ALA A 8 6.70 6.96 -29.62
N LEU A 9 5.84 7.97 -29.68
CA LEU A 9 5.43 8.79 -28.52
C LEU A 9 4.57 7.99 -27.54
N ASP A 10 3.63 7.18 -28.02
CA ASP A 10 2.80 6.33 -27.16
C ASP A 10 3.66 5.27 -26.45
N GLN A 11 4.63 4.66 -27.16
CA GLN A 11 5.58 3.74 -26.53
C GLN A 11 6.54 4.42 -25.54
N LEU A 12 6.97 5.66 -25.80
CA LEU A 12 7.80 6.43 -24.87
C LEU A 12 6.99 6.85 -23.63
N SER A 13 5.75 7.30 -23.82
CA SER A 13 4.80 7.62 -22.76
C SER A 13 4.50 6.40 -21.89
N ASP A 14 4.25 5.24 -22.49
CA ASP A 14 3.89 4.02 -21.79
C ASP A 14 5.09 3.37 -21.06
N ARG A 15 6.28 3.34 -21.70
CA ARG A 15 7.51 2.85 -21.05
C ARG A 15 8.02 3.79 -19.96
N THR A 16 7.84 5.10 -20.12
CA THR A 16 8.11 6.09 -19.08
C THR A 16 7.10 5.94 -17.93
N SER A 17 5.84 5.64 -18.23
CA SER A 17 4.78 5.42 -17.24
C SER A 17 5.02 4.20 -16.36
N THR A 18 5.39 3.02 -16.90
CA THR A 18 5.58 1.80 -16.07
C THR A 18 6.74 1.88 -15.07
N ASN A 19 7.88 2.48 -15.46
CA ASN A 19 9.01 2.70 -14.56
C ASN A 19 8.63 3.71 -13.47
N ASN A 20 7.98 4.80 -13.86
CA ASN A 20 7.47 5.79 -12.91
C ASN A 20 6.39 5.20 -11.98
N LEU A 21 5.54 4.29 -12.45
CA LEU A 21 4.56 3.56 -11.63
C LEU A 21 5.22 2.73 -10.54
N LYS A 22 6.29 2.00 -10.89
CA LYS A 22 7.06 1.22 -9.92
C LYS A 22 7.69 2.15 -8.88
N ARG A 23 8.26 3.27 -9.31
CA ARG A 23 8.84 4.28 -8.42
C ARG A 23 7.76 4.87 -7.49
N VAL A 24 6.60 5.23 -8.01
CA VAL A 24 5.45 5.72 -7.22
C VAL A 24 4.98 4.67 -6.22
N ARG A 25 4.90 3.40 -6.60
CA ARG A 25 4.54 2.30 -5.68
C ARG A 25 5.56 2.14 -4.54
N VAL A 26 6.86 2.22 -4.85
CA VAL A 26 7.92 2.18 -3.83
C VAL A 26 7.84 3.41 -2.91
N ILE A 27 7.63 4.59 -3.47
CA ILE A 27 7.46 5.84 -2.71
C ILE A 27 6.23 5.74 -1.80
N LYS A 28 5.10 5.23 -2.29
CA LYS A 28 3.89 4.95 -1.49
C LYS A 28 4.18 4.03 -0.32
N GLY A 29 4.85 2.90 -0.56
CA GLY A 29 5.20 1.96 0.50
C GLY A 29 6.07 2.60 1.59
N ARG A 30 7.05 3.41 1.18
CA ARG A 30 7.91 4.16 2.11
C ARG A 30 7.15 5.25 2.85
N LEU A 31 6.24 5.96 2.18
CA LEU A 31 5.42 7.00 2.75
C LEU A 31 4.46 6.47 3.82
N VAL A 32 3.77 5.36 3.53
CA VAL A 32 2.85 4.71 4.48
C VAL A 32 3.62 4.19 5.71
N ALA A 33 4.78 3.58 5.49
CA ALA A 33 5.65 3.14 6.58
C ALA A 33 6.16 4.31 7.43
N LEU A 34 6.55 5.43 6.79
CA LEU A 34 6.97 6.65 7.47
C LEU A 34 5.82 7.27 8.27
N ASN A 35 4.61 7.35 7.69
CA ASN A 35 3.43 7.88 8.37
C ASN A 35 3.12 7.10 9.65
N ARG A 36 3.14 5.77 9.61
CA ARG A 36 2.97 4.95 10.83
C ARG A 36 4.04 5.23 11.88
N ARG A 37 5.30 5.39 11.49
CA ARG A 37 6.40 5.66 12.42
C ARG A 37 6.28 7.05 13.04
N VAL A 38 5.97 8.07 12.24
CA VAL A 38 5.78 9.45 12.71
C VAL A 38 4.57 9.55 13.65
N GLN A 39 3.47 8.87 13.33
CA GLN A 39 2.31 8.76 14.23
C GLN A 39 2.68 8.11 15.56
N LYS A 40 3.48 7.03 15.54
CA LYS A 40 3.95 6.38 16.77
C LYS A 40 4.82 7.33 17.61
N VAL A 41 5.74 8.06 16.98
CA VAL A 41 6.58 9.05 17.68
C VAL A 41 5.71 10.17 18.27
N ARG A 42 4.72 10.67 17.52
CA ARG A 42 3.78 11.69 17.99
C ARG A 42 3.01 11.22 19.23
N ASN A 43 2.52 9.99 19.24
CA ASN A 43 1.80 9.43 20.39
C ASN A 43 2.69 9.26 21.62
N GLU A 44 3.96 8.89 21.43
CA GLU A 44 4.92 8.79 22.53
C GLU A 44 5.24 10.17 23.12
N PHE A 45 5.42 11.19 22.26
CA PHE A 45 5.66 12.56 22.69
C PHE A 45 4.45 13.17 23.41
N GLU A 46 3.22 12.88 22.95
CA GLU A 46 1.99 13.29 23.63
C GLU A 46 1.91 12.65 25.03
N HIS A 47 2.24 11.36 25.13
CA HIS A 47 2.27 10.67 26.42
C HIS A 47 3.32 11.26 27.39
N LEU A 48 4.51 11.61 26.90
CA LEU A 48 5.57 12.23 27.71
C LEU A 48 5.26 13.70 28.07
N LEU A 49 4.45 14.39 27.29
CA LEU A 49 4.04 15.78 27.55
C LEU A 49 2.86 15.84 28.55
N ASP A 50 2.02 14.80 28.62
CA ASP A 50 0.85 14.75 29.51
C ASP A 50 1.21 14.43 30.99
N ASP A 51 2.39 13.85 31.26
CA ASP A 51 2.77 13.41 32.63
C ASP A 51 4.06 14.08 33.14
N ASP A 52 3.90 15.11 33.96
CA ASP A 52 4.99 15.86 34.61
C ASP A 52 5.93 14.96 35.44
N ILE A 53 5.41 13.83 35.95
CA ILE A 53 6.17 12.86 36.74
C ILE A 53 7.18 12.10 35.86
N ASP A 54 6.80 11.75 34.64
CA ASP A 54 7.70 11.11 33.68
C ASP A 54 8.70 12.12 33.11
N MET A 55 8.28 13.39 32.97
CA MET A 55 9.16 14.49 32.58
C MET A 55 10.25 14.77 33.63
N ALA A 56 9.90 14.75 34.91
CA ALA A 56 10.84 14.93 36.02
C ALA A 56 11.84 13.77 36.18
N GLN A 57 11.44 12.54 35.85
CA GLN A 57 12.31 11.36 35.91
C GLN A 57 13.48 11.41 34.92
N MET A 58 13.42 12.25 33.89
CA MET A 58 14.48 12.41 32.90
C MET A 58 15.71 13.18 33.43
N TYR A 59 15.62 13.83 34.59
CA TYR A 59 16.73 14.53 35.26
C TYR A 59 17.69 13.55 35.95
N LEU A 60 18.38 12.76 35.12
CA LEU A 60 19.32 11.74 35.56
C LEU A 60 20.61 12.33 36.14
N THR A 61 21.03 13.51 35.69
CA THR A 61 22.25 14.18 36.17
C THR A 61 22.13 14.57 37.65
N ASP A 62 20.99 15.17 38.04
CA ASP A 62 20.74 15.54 39.43
C ASP A 62 20.60 14.28 40.30
N LYS A 63 19.92 13.25 39.78
CA LYS A 63 19.78 11.95 40.45
C LYS A 63 21.12 11.24 40.66
N LEU A 64 22.05 11.35 39.71
CA LEU A 64 23.39 10.78 39.82
C LEU A 64 24.27 11.60 40.76
N ALA A 65 24.16 12.92 40.75
CA ALA A 65 24.86 13.81 41.66
C ALA A 65 24.41 13.59 43.12
N THR A 66 23.12 13.40 43.37
CA THR A 66 22.60 13.06 44.71
C THR A 66 23.11 11.70 45.17
N LEU A 67 23.16 10.70 44.28
CA LEU A 67 23.70 9.38 44.62
C LEU A 67 25.21 9.41 44.92
N GLN A 68 25.97 10.26 44.23
CA GLN A 68 27.40 10.46 44.54
C GLN A 68 27.62 11.22 45.85
N SER A 69 26.72 12.13 46.20
CA SER A 69 26.76 12.85 47.48
C SER A 69 26.37 11.97 48.67
N GLU A 70 25.36 11.10 48.52
CA GLU A 70 24.94 10.17 49.58
C GLU A 70 25.95 9.02 49.81
N GLY A 71 26.67 8.60 48.77
CA GLY A 71 27.72 7.58 48.88
C GLY A 71 28.95 7.99 49.70
N LEU A 72 29.11 9.29 50.00
CA LEU A 72 30.22 9.82 50.80
C LEU A 72 29.86 10.08 52.28
N VAL A 73 28.58 9.99 52.66
CA VAL A 73 28.11 10.32 54.02
C VAL A 73 28.07 9.09 54.95
N HIS A 74 28.22 7.86 54.44
CA HIS A 74 28.16 6.65 55.28
C HIS A 74 29.53 6.11 55.74
N GLY A 75 30.57 6.95 55.79
CA GLY A 75 31.94 6.51 56.03
C GLY A 75 32.77 7.45 56.89
N SER A 76 32.30 7.84 58.08
CA SER A 76 33.14 8.28 59.20
C SER A 76 32.27 8.76 60.35
N GLU A 77 32.37 8.09 61.51
CA GLU A 77 32.41 8.72 62.84
C GLU A 77 32.65 7.62 63.89
N GLU A 78 33.90 7.58 64.38
CA GLU A 78 34.33 6.92 65.61
C GLU A 78 34.21 7.91 66.79
N GLU A 79 33.74 7.38 67.93
CA GLU A 79 34.12 7.66 69.33
C GLU A 79 33.79 9.03 69.98
N THR A 80 32.96 9.01 71.05
CA THR A 80 33.36 9.35 72.45
C THR A 80 32.20 9.19 73.47
N ASP A 81 32.43 8.33 74.50
CA ASP A 81 32.18 8.39 75.96
C ASP A 81 31.10 9.36 76.54
N ASP A 82 30.25 9.05 77.54
CA ASP A 82 30.45 8.34 78.83
C ASP A 82 29.11 7.92 79.52
N ASP A 83 29.24 6.97 80.47
CA ASP A 83 28.47 6.71 81.72
C ASP A 83 27.31 5.67 81.84
N GLU A 84 27.72 4.53 82.44
CA GLU A 84 27.17 3.68 83.52
C GLU A 84 25.94 2.73 83.35
N GLU A 85 26.32 1.44 83.26
CA GLU A 85 25.84 0.21 83.95
C GLU A 85 24.33 -0.18 84.00
N ASP A 86 24.01 -1.29 83.32
CA ASP A 86 23.45 -2.49 83.98
C ASP A 86 23.69 -3.75 83.11
N GLU A 87 24.28 -4.79 83.73
CA GLU A 87 24.50 -6.11 83.14
C GLU A 87 23.18 -6.86 82.90
N ILE A 88 23.11 -7.71 81.85
CA ILE A 88 22.80 -9.16 81.94
C ILE A 88 22.70 -9.83 80.53
N LEU A 89 23.56 -10.84 80.35
CA LEU A 89 23.51 -12.11 79.57
C LEU A 89 23.44 -12.18 78.03
N MET A 90 24.44 -12.92 77.51
CA MET A 90 24.53 -13.56 76.20
C MET A 90 23.33 -14.46 75.81
N GLY A 91 22.93 -14.40 74.55
CA GLY A 91 22.06 -15.39 73.91
C GLY A 91 21.94 -15.25 72.38
N GLY A 92 22.89 -15.84 71.66
CA GLY A 92 22.87 -16.39 70.29
C GLY A 92 21.83 -16.04 69.21
N ALA A 93 22.40 -15.86 68.00
CA ALA A 93 21.91 -16.25 66.66
C ALA A 93 21.04 -15.26 65.84
N ILE A 94 21.73 -14.65 64.86
CA ILE A 94 21.35 -14.39 63.45
C ILE A 94 19.89 -14.71 63.09
N ASP A 95 19.12 -13.68 62.71
CA ASP A 95 18.29 -13.78 61.51
C ASP A 95 18.17 -12.41 60.82
N GLU A 96 18.50 -12.42 59.54
CA GLU A 96 18.42 -11.28 58.65
C GLU A 96 16.97 -11.06 58.25
N ASN A 97 16.41 -9.92 58.59
CA ASN A 97 15.20 -9.43 57.93
C ASN A 97 15.41 -7.98 57.51
N MET A 98 16.03 -7.80 56.34
CA MET A 98 15.88 -6.61 55.51
C MET A 98 14.42 -6.49 55.08
N SER A 99 13.56 -6.03 55.99
CA SER A 99 12.28 -5.46 55.61
C SER A 99 12.56 -4.06 55.10
N SER A 100 12.67 -3.94 53.77
CA SER A 100 12.72 -2.71 52.99
C SER A 100 11.66 -1.72 53.46
N LYS A 101 12.00 -0.93 54.48
CA LYS A 101 11.18 0.18 54.92
C LYS A 101 11.47 1.29 53.93
N SER A 102 10.61 1.31 52.91
CA SER A 102 10.35 2.42 52.01
C SER A 102 10.37 3.71 52.81
N SER A 103 11.54 4.32 52.91
CA SER A 103 11.70 5.69 53.36
C SER A 103 11.37 6.52 52.15
N THR A 104 10.09 6.84 52.04
CA THR A 104 9.48 7.92 51.26
C THR A 104 10.00 9.28 51.71
N VAL A 105 11.31 9.40 51.93
CA VAL A 105 11.98 10.61 52.38
C VAL A 105 12.18 11.46 51.13
N ALA A 106 11.16 12.27 50.88
CA ALA A 106 11.27 13.62 50.34
C ALA A 106 12.23 13.80 49.14
N ALA A 107 11.99 13.07 48.05
CA ALA A 107 12.44 13.49 46.71
C ALA A 107 11.48 14.53 46.08
N SER A 108 10.79 15.31 46.91
CA SER A 108 9.78 16.29 46.49
C SER A 108 10.28 17.74 46.49
N ASP A 109 11.55 17.99 46.82
CA ASP A 109 12.09 19.36 46.92
C ASP A 109 13.15 19.71 45.85
N LEU A 110 13.46 18.78 44.96
CA LEU A 110 14.06 19.11 43.67
C LEU A 110 12.94 19.03 42.65
N LYS A 111 12.11 20.06 42.56
CA LYS A 111 11.32 20.26 41.34
C LYS A 111 12.36 20.60 40.28
N PRO A 112 12.77 19.64 39.42
CA PRO A 112 13.72 19.95 38.39
C PRO A 112 13.06 21.01 37.49
N ASN A 113 13.83 21.67 36.63
CA ASN A 113 13.32 22.77 35.82
C ASN A 113 12.42 22.24 34.66
N VAL A 114 11.35 21.52 34.99
CA VAL A 114 10.42 20.82 34.09
C VAL A 114 9.87 21.78 33.03
N GLU A 115 9.74 23.06 33.36
CA GLU A 115 9.24 24.10 32.45
C GLU A 115 10.18 24.41 31.27
N GLU A 116 11.50 24.33 31.45
CA GLU A 116 12.44 24.44 30.33
C GLU A 116 12.37 23.22 29.40
N LEU A 117 12.18 22.02 29.98
CA LEU A 117 12.01 20.77 29.23
C LEU A 117 10.67 20.74 28.49
N GLU A 118 9.60 21.21 29.11
CA GLU A 118 8.26 21.36 28.52
C GLU A 118 8.30 22.31 27.31
N MET A 119 9.00 23.44 27.42
CA MET A 119 9.14 24.39 26.30
C MET A 119 9.92 23.79 25.12
N LEU A 120 11.00 23.04 25.39
CA LEU A 120 11.77 22.33 24.37
C LEU A 120 10.95 21.21 23.73
N LEU A 121 10.34 20.35 24.54
CA LEU A 121 9.51 19.23 24.09
C LEU A 121 8.30 19.73 23.29
N GLY A 122 7.68 20.82 23.74
CA GLY A 122 6.58 21.51 23.06
C GLY A 122 6.99 22.06 21.68
N ALA A 123 8.18 22.67 21.56
CA ALA A 123 8.70 23.11 20.26
C ALA A 123 8.93 21.94 19.28
N TYR A 124 9.44 20.80 19.78
CA TYR A 124 9.58 19.58 18.99
C TYR A 124 8.22 18.95 18.63
N PHE A 125 7.25 18.98 19.54
CA PHE A 125 5.89 18.48 19.31
C PHE A 125 5.21 19.25 18.18
N VAL A 126 5.27 20.59 18.21
CA VAL A 126 4.78 21.45 17.11
C VAL A 126 5.48 21.14 15.79
N GLN A 127 6.78 20.85 15.81
CA GLN A 127 7.52 20.46 14.61
C GLN A 127 7.05 19.09 14.07
N ILE A 128 6.76 18.12 14.95
CA ILE A 128 6.23 16.80 14.58
C ILE A 128 4.83 16.93 13.97
N GLU A 129 3.96 17.76 14.54
CA GLU A 129 2.63 18.05 13.97
C GLU A 129 2.72 18.70 12.59
N GLY A 130 3.66 19.63 12.41
CA GLY A 130 3.96 20.23 11.11
C GLY A 130 4.39 19.20 10.06
N ILE A 131 5.23 18.22 10.45
CA ILE A 131 5.64 17.12 9.58
C ILE A 131 4.44 16.21 9.27
N LEU A 132 3.62 15.91 10.27
CA LEU A 132 2.45 15.03 10.15
C LEU A 132 1.40 15.62 9.19
N ASN A 133 1.17 16.94 9.23
CA ASN A 133 0.26 17.62 8.29
C ASN A 133 0.78 17.54 6.84
N LYS A 134 2.08 17.79 6.63
CA LYS A 134 2.72 17.61 5.31
C LYS A 134 2.65 16.16 4.84
N LEU A 135 2.80 15.22 5.76
CA LEU A 135 2.76 13.78 5.50
C LEU A 135 1.35 13.30 5.13
N SER A 136 0.31 13.87 5.77
CA SER A 136 -1.09 13.65 5.44
C SER A 136 -1.43 14.18 4.05
N THR A 137 -1.00 15.41 3.75
CA THR A 137 -1.13 16.00 2.40
C THR A 137 -0.44 15.15 1.34
N LEU A 138 0.81 14.72 1.59
CA LEU A 138 1.55 13.86 0.66
C LEU A 138 0.90 12.47 0.49
N HIS A 139 0.30 11.95 1.55
CA HIS A 139 -0.46 10.69 1.51
C HIS A 139 -1.69 10.82 0.62
N GLU A 140 -2.43 11.93 0.72
CA GLU A 140 -3.56 12.24 -0.14
C GLU A 140 -3.14 12.37 -1.62
N TYR A 141 -2.05 13.08 -1.91
CA TYR A 141 -1.49 13.13 -3.28
C TYR A 141 -1.14 11.76 -3.85
N VAL A 142 -0.56 10.88 -3.02
CA VAL A 142 -0.23 9.51 -3.44
C VAL A 142 -1.48 8.66 -3.65
N HIS A 143 -2.51 8.84 -2.82
CA HIS A 143 -3.79 8.14 -2.99
C HIS A 143 -4.53 8.60 -4.26
N ASN A 144 -4.61 9.91 -4.52
CA ASN A 144 -5.16 10.45 -5.76
C ASN A 144 -4.41 9.92 -7.00
N THR A 145 -3.10 9.72 -6.88
CA THR A 145 -2.29 9.12 -7.95
C THR A 145 -2.60 7.63 -8.15
N GLU A 146 -2.86 6.87 -7.09
CA GLU A 146 -3.28 5.47 -7.19
C GLU A 146 -4.61 5.33 -7.91
N ASP A 147 -5.59 6.15 -7.56
CA ASP A 147 -6.91 6.13 -8.19
C ASP A 147 -6.80 6.48 -9.68
N TYR A 148 -5.99 7.49 -10.03
CA TYR A 148 -5.70 7.82 -11.43
C TYR A 148 -5.08 6.63 -12.19
N ILE A 149 -4.08 5.97 -11.59
CA ILE A 149 -3.42 4.81 -12.19
C ILE A 149 -4.42 3.66 -12.37
N ASN A 150 -5.28 3.43 -11.39
CA ASN A 150 -6.27 2.36 -11.43
C ASN A 150 -7.29 2.59 -12.56
N ILE A 151 -7.81 3.82 -12.69
CA ILE A 151 -8.73 4.20 -13.77
C ILE A 151 -8.07 4.02 -15.15
N VAL A 152 -6.81 4.45 -15.30
CA VAL A 152 -6.08 4.31 -16.57
C VAL A 152 -5.81 2.85 -16.89
N LEU A 153 -5.45 2.03 -15.90
CA LEU A 153 -5.21 0.60 -16.11
C LEU A 153 -6.49 -0.13 -16.52
N ASP A 154 -7.61 0.20 -15.89
CA ASP A 154 -8.92 -0.37 -16.21
C ASP A 154 -9.34 0.00 -17.64
N ASP A 155 -9.13 1.26 -18.06
CA ASP A 155 -9.40 1.68 -19.45
C ASP A 155 -8.56 0.87 -20.44
N LYS A 156 -7.26 0.69 -20.18
CA LYS A 156 -6.36 -0.10 -21.05
C LYS A 156 -6.77 -1.57 -21.12
N GLN A 157 -7.15 -2.18 -19.98
CA GLN A 157 -7.66 -3.55 -19.97
C GLN A 157 -8.97 -3.67 -20.76
N ASN A 158 -9.89 -2.72 -20.59
CA ASN A 158 -11.14 -2.67 -21.32
C ASN A 158 -10.91 -2.51 -22.83
N GLN A 159 -9.96 -1.68 -23.24
CA GLN A 159 -9.55 -1.55 -24.65
C GLN A 159 -8.99 -2.87 -25.20
N LEU A 160 -8.11 -3.56 -24.48
CA LEU A 160 -7.56 -4.84 -24.91
C LEU A 160 -8.65 -5.90 -25.07
N LEU A 161 -9.59 -5.99 -24.12
CA LEU A 161 -10.72 -6.92 -24.19
C LEU A 161 -11.59 -6.60 -25.41
N ARG A 162 -11.91 -5.33 -25.64
CA ARG A 162 -12.70 -4.87 -26.79
C ARG A 162 -12.02 -5.19 -28.12
N MET A 163 -10.72 -4.92 -28.26
CA MET A 163 -9.97 -5.25 -29.48
C MET A 163 -9.94 -6.75 -29.74
N GLY A 164 -9.72 -7.56 -28.70
CA GLY A 164 -9.75 -9.02 -28.82
C GLY A 164 -11.11 -9.55 -29.29
N LEU A 165 -12.21 -8.98 -28.79
CA LEU A 165 -13.56 -9.35 -29.19
C LEU A 165 -13.83 -9.01 -30.66
N VAL A 166 -13.44 -7.80 -31.10
CA VAL A 166 -13.58 -7.38 -32.51
C VAL A 166 -12.79 -8.31 -33.43
N ILE A 167 -11.54 -8.63 -33.10
CA ILE A 167 -10.71 -9.55 -33.89
C ILE A 167 -11.34 -10.94 -33.95
N SER A 168 -11.81 -11.48 -32.82
CA SER A 168 -12.45 -12.80 -32.76
C SER A 168 -13.70 -12.88 -33.66
N THR A 169 -14.57 -11.86 -33.63
CA THR A 169 -15.75 -11.81 -34.50
C THR A 169 -15.38 -11.66 -35.98
N ALA A 170 -14.34 -10.89 -36.30
CA ALA A 170 -13.85 -10.75 -37.67
C ALA A 170 -13.26 -12.08 -38.20
N THR A 171 -12.44 -12.76 -37.40
CA THR A 171 -11.89 -14.08 -37.75
C THR A 171 -13.00 -15.11 -37.93
N PHE A 172 -14.03 -15.11 -37.08
CA PHE A 172 -15.19 -15.99 -37.24
C PHE A 172 -15.92 -15.79 -38.57
N MET A 173 -16.09 -14.53 -39.02
CA MET A 173 -16.69 -14.24 -40.33
C MET A 173 -15.81 -14.74 -41.48
N ILE A 174 -14.49 -14.56 -41.38
CA ILE A 174 -13.54 -15.02 -42.39
C ILE A 174 -13.55 -16.55 -42.45
N THR A 175 -13.51 -17.26 -41.32
CA THR A 175 -13.51 -18.72 -41.31
C THR A 175 -14.81 -19.30 -41.86
N SER A 176 -15.96 -18.72 -41.54
CA SER A 176 -17.24 -19.10 -42.15
C SER A 176 -17.24 -18.93 -43.67
N SER A 177 -16.60 -17.87 -44.17
CA SER A 177 -16.48 -17.60 -45.61
C SER A 177 -15.53 -18.60 -46.29
N VAL A 178 -14.40 -18.94 -45.65
CA VAL A 178 -13.45 -19.96 -46.13
C VAL A 178 -14.11 -21.34 -46.17
N VAL A 179 -14.92 -21.70 -45.17
CA VAL A 179 -15.68 -22.96 -45.16
C VAL A 179 -16.67 -23.01 -46.33
N ALA A 180 -17.41 -21.92 -46.59
CA ALA A 180 -18.32 -21.83 -47.72
C ALA A 180 -17.58 -21.95 -49.07
N MET A 181 -16.45 -21.26 -49.22
CA MET A 181 -15.57 -21.39 -50.39
C MET A 181 -15.04 -22.83 -50.53
N GLY A 182 -14.68 -23.48 -49.43
CA GLY A 182 -14.21 -24.86 -49.39
C GLY A 182 -15.26 -25.86 -49.90
N PHE A 183 -16.53 -25.72 -49.48
CA PHE A 183 -17.62 -26.54 -50.01
C PHE A 183 -17.80 -26.37 -51.53
N LEU A 184 -17.63 -25.16 -52.05
CA LEU A 184 -17.71 -24.87 -53.49
C LEU A 184 -16.43 -25.28 -54.26
N SER A 185 -15.29 -25.40 -53.58
CA SER A 185 -13.98 -25.76 -54.13
C SER A 185 -13.75 -27.28 -54.21
N ILE A 186 -14.62 -28.08 -53.59
CA ILE A 186 -14.62 -29.52 -53.81
C ILE A 186 -15.04 -29.74 -55.26
N ASN A 187 -14.20 -30.47 -56.01
CA ASN A 187 -14.40 -30.84 -57.41
C ASN A 187 -15.64 -31.73 -57.60
N ILE A 188 -16.83 -31.14 -57.50
CA ILE A 188 -18.08 -31.81 -57.84
C ILE A 188 -18.16 -31.75 -59.36
N ARG A 189 -17.72 -32.83 -60.01
CA ARG A 189 -17.99 -33.08 -61.42
C ARG A 189 -19.49 -33.43 -61.51
N ILE A 190 -20.34 -32.42 -61.45
CA ILE A 190 -21.79 -32.61 -61.51
C ILE A 190 -22.12 -33.05 -62.95
N PRO A 191 -22.77 -34.21 -63.18
CA PRO A 191 -23.26 -34.64 -64.50
C PRO A 191 -24.35 -33.70 -65.09
N LEU A 192 -24.61 -32.57 -64.43
CA LEU A 192 -25.42 -31.44 -64.90
C LEU A 192 -24.83 -30.71 -66.09
N PHE A 193 -23.51 -30.69 -66.21
CA PHE A 193 -22.82 -29.93 -67.26
C PHE A 193 -22.62 -30.76 -68.54
N ASP A 194 -22.92 -32.06 -68.50
CA ASP A 194 -22.65 -33.00 -69.60
C ASP A 194 -23.91 -33.32 -70.43
N PHE A 195 -25.12 -33.08 -69.91
CA PHE A 195 -26.37 -33.27 -70.65
C PHE A 195 -27.18 -31.98 -70.70
N GLY A 196 -27.49 -31.53 -71.92
CA GLY A 196 -28.19 -30.28 -72.25
C GLY A 196 -29.62 -30.18 -71.69
N THR A 197 -29.76 -30.07 -70.37
CA THR A 197 -31.03 -29.86 -69.67
C THR A 197 -30.92 -28.61 -68.80
N HIS A 198 -31.32 -27.47 -69.35
CA HIS A 198 -31.25 -26.14 -68.71
C HIS A 198 -31.79 -26.08 -67.27
N LYS A 199 -32.76 -26.94 -66.92
CA LYS A 199 -33.42 -26.96 -65.60
C LYS A 199 -32.45 -27.18 -64.44
N GLN A 200 -31.43 -28.00 -64.64
CA GLN A 200 -30.53 -28.33 -63.55
C GLN A 200 -29.45 -27.25 -63.36
N TRP A 201 -29.03 -26.57 -64.44
CA TRP A 201 -28.16 -25.40 -64.36
C TRP A 201 -28.83 -24.25 -63.58
N PHE A 202 -30.11 -24.00 -63.82
CA PHE A 202 -30.89 -23.05 -63.04
C PHE A 202 -31.04 -23.45 -61.58
N LEU A 203 -31.13 -24.75 -61.27
CA LEU A 203 -31.19 -25.24 -59.89
C LEU A 203 -29.86 -25.05 -59.15
N ALA A 204 -28.73 -25.30 -59.82
CA ALA A 204 -27.40 -25.08 -59.27
C ALA A 204 -27.09 -23.58 -59.10
N ALA A 205 -27.40 -22.76 -60.10
CA ALA A 205 -27.27 -21.31 -60.02
C ALA A 205 -28.20 -20.72 -58.93
N GLY A 206 -29.42 -21.25 -58.81
CA GLY A 206 -30.35 -20.92 -57.74
C GLY A 206 -29.81 -21.30 -56.36
N GLY A 207 -29.23 -22.49 -56.21
CA GLY A 207 -28.61 -22.94 -54.97
C GLY A 207 -27.46 -22.04 -54.50
N CYS A 208 -26.58 -21.62 -55.42
CA CYS A 208 -25.51 -20.68 -55.11
C CYS A 208 -26.05 -19.31 -54.69
N SER A 209 -27.07 -18.80 -55.39
CA SER A 209 -27.71 -17.53 -55.03
C SER A 209 -28.41 -17.61 -53.66
N VAL A 210 -29.15 -18.69 -53.40
CA VAL A 210 -29.84 -18.90 -52.11
C VAL A 210 -28.85 -19.10 -50.98
N CYS A 211 -27.74 -19.81 -51.20
CA CYS A 211 -26.68 -19.97 -50.20
C CYS A 211 -25.99 -18.63 -49.90
N SER A 212 -25.69 -17.82 -50.92
CA SER A 212 -25.13 -16.48 -50.75
C SER A 212 -26.07 -15.57 -49.95
N VAL A 213 -27.36 -15.59 -50.26
CA VAL A 213 -28.38 -14.81 -49.53
C VAL A 213 -28.56 -15.34 -48.10
N PHE A 214 -28.53 -16.65 -47.90
CA PHE A 214 -28.64 -17.26 -46.56
C PHE A 214 -27.46 -16.89 -45.67
N LEU A 215 -26.22 -16.94 -46.19
CA LEU A 215 -25.03 -16.49 -45.45
C LEU A 215 -25.09 -15.00 -45.13
N TYR A 216 -25.59 -14.17 -46.05
CA TYR A 216 -25.79 -12.74 -45.81
C TYR A 216 -26.84 -12.48 -44.70
N ILE A 217 -27.93 -13.25 -44.69
CA ILE A 217 -28.96 -13.17 -43.66
C ILE A 217 -28.44 -13.64 -42.31
N VAL A 218 -27.68 -14.74 -42.26
CA VAL A 218 -27.03 -15.23 -41.02
C VAL A 218 -26.04 -14.20 -40.50
N ALA A 219 -25.24 -13.57 -41.37
CA ALA A 219 -24.34 -12.48 -41.00
C ALA A 219 -25.09 -11.29 -40.40
N ILE A 220 -26.20 -10.87 -41.00
CA ILE A 220 -27.06 -9.80 -40.46
C ILE A 220 -27.70 -10.20 -39.13
N LEU A 221 -28.15 -11.45 -38.98
CA LEU A 221 -28.74 -11.96 -37.74
C LEU A 221 -27.71 -12.02 -36.60
N VAL A 222 -26.49 -12.46 -36.89
CA VAL A 222 -25.38 -12.46 -35.94
C VAL A 222 -25.02 -11.02 -35.54
N LEU A 223 -24.92 -10.09 -36.51
CA LEU A 223 -24.70 -8.67 -36.24
C LEU A 223 -25.83 -8.04 -35.39
N LYS A 224 -27.08 -8.40 -35.65
CA LYS A 224 -28.25 -7.88 -34.95
C LYS A 224 -28.39 -8.49 -33.55
N TRP A 225 -28.06 -9.76 -33.36
CA TRP A 225 -28.03 -10.44 -32.06
C TRP A 225 -26.91 -9.89 -31.18
N PHE A 226 -25.73 -9.66 -31.76
CA PHE A 226 -24.60 -9.05 -31.07
C PHE A 226 -24.88 -7.60 -30.62
N ARG A 227 -25.67 -6.85 -31.40
CA ARG A 227 -26.12 -5.49 -31.05
C ARG A 227 -27.26 -5.46 -30.01
N PHE A 228 -27.96 -6.56 -29.77
CA PHE A 228 -29.07 -6.61 -28.80
C PHE A 228 -28.62 -7.10 -27.41
N LEU A 229 -27.42 -7.69 -27.33
CA LEU A 229 -26.85 -8.25 -26.11
C LEU A 229 -25.78 -7.36 -25.45
N GLY A 230 -25.43 -6.24 -26.10
CA GLY A 230 -24.64 -5.14 -25.53
C GLY A 230 -25.45 -3.85 -25.50
#